data_AF-A0A356NL13-F1
#
_entry.id   AF-A0A356NL13-F1
#
_cell.length_a   1.000
_cell.length_b   1.000
_cell.length_c   1.000
_cell.angle_alpha   90.00
_cell.angle_beta   90.00
_cell.angle_gamma   90.00
#
_symmetry.space_group_name_H-M   'P 1'
#
loop_
_entity.id
_entity.type
_entity.pdbx_description
1 polymer ?
#
loop_
_entity_poly.entity_id
_entity_poly.type
_entity_poly.pdbx_seq_one_letter_code
_entity_poly.pdbx_strand_id
1 'polypeptide(L)'
;WKEVAQAEVLYPGWDAHFRIEEWDDSVDVQYRVRHGKGAKFEGLIRKDPRNKEEIVVANLSCNSSRTTGPRKEIVDNLRKLNPDLLFFGGDQTYRHTEHTAGWIEFGLQYRDIIRDRPTVAIPDDHDVGHPNVWGENGKHSSIPGNADGGYKFPVDYVNLVQRQQTWSLPDPVDPDPVNRNIGVYFTRLTVGKVDFAILEDRKFKTGPAGKIPQMGPRPDHINDPSYDPRKIDLEGLELLGPRQEKFLEEWTEDWTDSDMKCVLSQTAFCGAVHMHGSRNSRLLADLDCNGWPQTPSRRALALIRKARAVHLCGDQHLAVVVKHGIDQHGDGPFGFTGPALVNTIYGRWWHPEDEKPGPNPIPESPLPWTGEFKDGLGNKISMVAYANPENIKDEKKRADGFGIARFKKKTREVVFECWPRFSDVRDGNKAQFPGWPVTIQQEANDGRKAIAYLPEYRFRDGRDHVVQVIEETTGEVIYTTRSHKGSIRPKVFSNTKHTVRFGRNLPDEITLTQVQPLPIKSSLNDNHFIEI
;
A
#
# COMPACT_ATOMS: atom_id res chain seq x y z
N TRP A 1 13.54 11.01 34.08
CA TRP A 1 13.67 9.69 33.43
C TRP A 1 13.36 8.60 34.44
N LYS A 2 12.37 7.74 34.16
CA LYS A 2 12.04 6.53 34.92
C LYS A 2 12.34 5.33 34.03
N GLU A 3 12.99 4.30 34.56
CA GLU A 3 13.15 3.04 33.82
C GLU A 3 11.83 2.29 33.85
N VAL A 4 11.34 1.87 32.68
CA VAL A 4 10.04 1.20 32.53
C VAL A 4 10.15 -0.18 31.90
N ALA A 5 11.29 -0.49 31.27
CA ALA A 5 11.57 -1.79 30.67
C ALA A 5 13.08 -2.01 30.53
N GLN A 6 13.47 -3.28 30.52
CA GLN A 6 14.80 -3.76 30.17
C GLN A 6 14.61 -4.95 29.21
N ALA A 7 15.48 -5.06 28.21
CA ALA A 7 15.45 -6.16 27.24
C ALA A 7 16.86 -6.71 27.05
N GLU A 8 16.95 -8.01 26.78
CA GLU A 8 18.19 -8.65 26.35
C GLU A 8 18.46 -8.34 24.87
N VAL A 9 19.74 -8.31 24.49
CA VAL A 9 20.14 -8.16 23.09
C VAL A 9 20.03 -9.52 22.42
N LEU A 10 19.25 -9.60 21.35
CA LEU A 10 18.98 -10.82 20.62
C LEU A 10 20.06 -11.10 19.56
N TYR A 11 20.44 -12.38 19.44
CA TYR A 11 21.36 -12.88 18.42
C TYR A 11 20.66 -13.96 17.55
N PRO A 12 20.91 -14.00 16.23
CA PRO A 12 21.68 -13.04 15.42
C PRO A 12 20.96 -11.69 15.33
N GLY A 13 21.64 -10.62 14.92
CA GLY A 13 21.02 -9.31 14.67
C GLY A 13 21.43 -8.16 15.58
N TRP A 14 21.72 -8.44 16.85
CA TRP A 14 22.13 -7.44 17.85
C TRP A 14 21.09 -6.33 18.09
N ASP A 15 19.81 -6.69 18.02
CA ASP A 15 18.66 -5.82 18.32
C ASP A 15 18.06 -6.11 19.69
N ALA A 16 17.38 -5.10 20.24
CA ALA A 16 16.63 -5.21 21.50
C ALA A 16 15.29 -4.49 21.32
N HIS A 17 14.26 -5.07 21.91
CA HIS A 17 12.88 -4.68 21.65
C HIS A 17 12.12 -4.40 22.95
N PHE A 18 11.26 -3.40 22.92
CA PHE A 18 10.56 -2.91 24.10
C PHE A 18 9.08 -2.76 23.79
N ARG A 19 8.22 -3.41 24.57
CA ARG A 19 6.77 -3.25 24.52
C ARG A 19 6.31 -2.55 25.79
N ILE A 20 5.64 -1.41 25.63
CA ILE A 20 5.06 -0.65 26.74
C ILE A 20 3.57 -0.54 26.46
N GLU A 21 2.77 -1.16 27.32
CA GLU A 21 1.31 -1.17 27.21
C GLU A 21 0.70 -0.12 28.17
N GLU A 22 -0.58 0.17 27.98
CA GLU A 22 -1.37 1.06 28.85
C GLU A 22 -0.76 2.47 29.06
N TRP A 23 -0.06 2.99 28.05
CA TRP A 23 0.47 4.35 28.07
C TRP A 23 -0.56 5.37 27.54
N ASP A 24 -0.49 6.60 28.04
CA ASP A 24 -1.40 7.68 27.63
C ASP A 24 -1.00 8.27 26.27
N ASP A 25 -1.74 7.88 25.23
CA ASP A 25 -1.53 8.32 23.85
C ASP A 25 -2.07 9.72 23.54
N SER A 26 -2.64 10.42 24.52
CA SER A 26 -3.17 11.77 24.34
C SER A 26 -2.10 12.86 24.49
N VAL A 27 -0.92 12.51 24.99
CA VAL A 27 0.20 13.42 25.25
C VAL A 27 1.50 12.93 24.61
N ASP A 28 2.38 13.86 24.27
CA ASP A 28 3.71 13.50 23.77
C ASP A 28 4.57 12.97 24.93
N VAL A 29 5.22 11.82 24.73
CA VAL A 29 6.03 11.15 25.76
C VAL A 29 7.48 11.08 25.32
N GLN A 30 8.37 11.78 26.03
CA GLN A 30 9.81 11.67 25.78
C GLN A 30 10.32 10.30 26.25
N TYR A 31 11.10 9.62 25.42
CA TYR A 31 11.74 8.35 25.77
C TYR A 31 13.25 8.43 25.63
N ARG A 32 13.93 7.49 26.31
CA ARG A 32 15.36 7.29 26.21
C ARG A 32 15.71 5.81 26.32
N VAL A 33 16.38 5.28 25.31
CA VAL A 33 17.01 3.96 25.33
C VAL A 33 18.46 4.10 25.79
N ARG A 34 18.95 3.16 26.59
CA ARG A 34 20.34 3.13 27.09
C ARG A 34 20.97 1.78 26.83
N HIS A 35 22.25 1.77 26.50
CA HIS A 35 23.08 0.58 26.49
C HIS A 35 24.31 0.82 27.38
N GLY A 36 24.39 0.10 28.49
CA GLY A 36 25.38 0.32 29.54
C GLY A 36 25.32 1.74 30.15
N LYS A 37 26.47 2.23 30.61
CA LYS A 37 26.53 3.54 31.31
C LYS A 37 26.54 4.74 30.35
N GLY A 38 27.18 4.61 29.19
CA GLY A 38 27.51 5.73 28.30
C GLY A 38 26.60 5.93 27.08
N ALA A 39 26.11 4.87 26.44
CA ALA A 39 25.32 5.01 25.21
C ALA A 39 23.86 5.34 25.52
N LYS A 40 23.34 6.36 24.82
CA LYS A 40 21.96 6.87 24.98
C LYS A 40 21.39 7.27 23.64
N PHE A 41 20.13 6.95 23.41
CA PHE A 41 19.34 7.42 22.29
C PHE A 41 18.01 7.96 22.82
N GLU A 42 17.70 9.22 22.53
CA GLU A 42 16.49 9.89 23.01
C GLU A 42 15.48 10.05 21.87
N GLY A 43 14.20 10.20 22.17
CA GLY A 43 13.19 10.45 21.16
C GLY A 43 11.86 10.85 21.77
N LEU A 44 10.83 10.83 20.95
CA LEU A 44 9.48 11.24 21.32
C LEU A 44 8.49 10.21 20.81
N ILE A 45 7.67 9.63 21.68
CA ILE A 45 6.45 8.99 21.24
C ILE A 45 5.43 10.10 21.11
N ARG A 46 5.02 10.42 19.88
CA ARG A 46 4.02 11.46 19.62
C ARG A 46 2.65 10.99 20.08
N LYS A 47 1.86 11.92 20.60
CA LYS A 47 0.43 11.69 20.82
C LYS A 47 -0.27 11.32 19.53
N ASP A 48 -1.33 10.52 19.63
CA ASP A 48 -2.16 10.17 18.49
C ASP A 48 -2.81 11.43 17.88
N PRO A 49 -2.58 11.72 16.59
CA PRO A 49 -3.11 12.92 15.93
C PRO A 49 -4.62 12.86 15.63
N ARG A 50 -5.45 12.15 16.42
CA ARG A 50 -6.89 11.97 16.19
C ARG A 50 -7.69 13.26 15.98
N ASN A 51 -7.23 14.37 16.56
CA ASN A 51 -7.85 15.68 16.47
C ASN A 51 -7.37 16.52 15.27
N LYS A 52 -6.31 16.11 14.55
CA LYS A 52 -5.90 16.79 13.31
C LYS A 52 -6.95 16.59 12.23
N GLU A 53 -7.14 17.58 11.38
CA GLU A 53 -8.05 17.48 10.22
C GLU A 53 -7.44 16.69 9.07
N GLU A 54 -6.11 16.70 9.00
CA GLU A 54 -5.30 16.03 8.00
C GLU A 54 -4.27 15.13 8.67
N ILE A 55 -4.18 13.89 8.20
CA ILE A 55 -3.12 12.94 8.55
C ILE A 55 -2.16 12.81 7.37
N VAL A 56 -0.87 12.99 7.63
CA VAL A 56 0.16 12.99 6.59
C VAL A 56 1.01 11.73 6.69
N VAL A 57 1.08 10.95 5.62
CA VAL A 57 1.86 9.71 5.53
C VAL A 57 2.99 9.89 4.53
N ALA A 58 4.22 9.57 4.91
CA ALA A 58 5.33 9.48 3.97
C ALA A 58 5.40 8.08 3.37
N ASN A 59 5.38 7.97 2.04
CA ASN A 59 5.53 6.72 1.30
C ASN A 59 6.97 6.60 0.78
N LEU A 60 7.73 5.65 1.32
CA LEU A 60 9.18 5.53 1.19
C LEU A 60 9.55 4.08 0.84
N SER A 61 10.47 3.85 -0.09
CA SER A 61 10.93 2.51 -0.48
C SER A 61 12.21 2.57 -1.30
N CYS A 62 12.89 1.44 -1.51
CA CYS A 62 13.99 1.30 -2.46
C CYS A 62 15.17 2.26 -2.18
N ASN A 63 15.86 2.01 -1.07
CA ASN A 63 16.99 2.78 -0.59
C ASN A 63 18.34 2.17 -1.04
N SER A 64 18.71 2.40 -2.30
CA SER A 64 19.93 1.79 -2.86
C SER A 64 21.18 1.98 -2.01
N SER A 65 21.90 0.88 -1.77
CA SER A 65 23.20 0.86 -1.09
C SER A 65 24.37 1.32 -1.98
N ARG A 66 24.16 1.55 -3.29
CA ARG A 66 25.20 2.08 -4.19
C ARG A 66 25.53 3.55 -3.93
N THR A 67 24.61 4.28 -3.30
CA THR A 67 24.86 5.64 -2.80
C THR A 67 24.97 5.58 -1.29
N THR A 68 26.17 5.75 -0.76
CA THR A 68 26.43 5.71 0.68
C THR A 68 26.14 7.06 1.34
N GLY A 69 26.17 7.09 2.68
CA GLY A 69 26.08 8.34 3.43
C GLY A 69 24.66 8.75 3.82
N PRO A 70 24.50 9.94 4.41
CA PRO A 70 23.22 10.40 4.96
C PRO A 70 22.21 10.70 3.85
N ARG A 71 20.92 10.63 4.20
CA ARG A 71 19.80 10.95 3.30
C ARG A 71 19.27 12.35 3.58
N LYS A 72 20.18 13.32 3.66
CA LYS A 72 19.92 14.65 4.23
C LYS A 72 18.79 15.39 3.51
N GLU A 73 18.78 15.35 2.17
CA GLU A 73 17.77 16.04 1.36
C GLU A 73 16.36 15.54 1.66
N ILE A 74 16.21 14.21 1.74
CA ILE A 74 14.94 13.55 2.06
C ILE A 74 14.54 13.84 3.50
N VAL A 75 15.46 13.62 4.45
CA VAL A 75 15.22 13.83 5.90
C VAL A 75 14.82 15.27 6.20
N ASP A 76 15.48 16.27 5.60
CA ASP A 76 15.15 17.68 5.83
C ASP A 76 13.78 18.05 5.26
N ASN A 77 13.42 17.52 4.09
CA ASN A 77 12.11 17.75 3.51
C ASN A 77 11.00 17.06 4.32
N LEU A 78 11.21 15.82 4.76
CA LEU A 78 10.27 15.13 5.64
C LEU A 78 10.10 15.86 6.97
N ARG A 79 11.16 16.44 7.54
CA ARG A 79 11.05 17.28 8.76
C ARG A 79 10.16 18.50 8.55
N LYS A 80 10.27 19.17 7.39
CA LYS A 80 9.44 20.33 7.04
C LYS A 80 7.97 19.94 6.78
N LEU A 81 7.75 18.84 6.05
CA LEU A 81 6.42 18.31 5.76
C LEU A 81 5.74 17.73 7.01
N ASN A 82 6.55 17.32 7.98
CA ASN A 82 6.16 16.80 9.28
C ASN A 82 5.10 15.69 9.21
N PRO A 83 5.40 14.55 8.56
CA PRO A 83 4.45 13.43 8.48
C PRO A 83 4.12 12.90 9.87
N ASP A 84 2.91 12.40 10.00
CA ASP A 84 2.36 11.74 11.18
C ASP A 84 2.71 10.25 11.22
N LEU A 85 2.90 9.64 10.04
CA LEU A 85 3.32 8.25 9.86
C LEU A 85 4.40 8.15 8.78
N LEU A 86 5.43 7.34 9.03
CA LEU A 86 6.42 6.94 8.02
C LEU A 86 6.10 5.52 7.56
N PHE A 87 5.97 5.30 6.27
CA PHE A 87 5.82 3.98 5.68
C PHE A 87 7.02 3.67 4.79
N PHE A 88 7.83 2.69 5.21
CA PHE A 88 8.90 2.09 4.42
C PHE A 88 8.41 0.76 3.84
N GLY A 89 8.00 0.78 2.59
CA GLY A 89 7.36 -0.34 1.88
C GLY A 89 8.31 -1.37 1.29
N GLY A 90 9.52 -1.55 1.84
CA GLY A 90 10.50 -2.51 1.34
C GLY A 90 11.78 -1.89 0.80
N ASP A 91 12.77 -2.75 0.61
CA ASP A 91 14.10 -2.43 0.11
C ASP A 91 14.80 -1.35 0.94
N GLN A 92 14.68 -1.46 2.26
CA GLN A 92 15.38 -0.58 3.20
C GLN A 92 16.90 -0.78 3.05
N THR A 93 17.33 -1.99 2.66
CA THR A 93 18.70 -2.28 2.29
C THR A 93 18.83 -3.27 1.12
N TYR A 94 19.85 -3.05 0.29
CA TYR A 94 20.24 -3.98 -0.79
C TYR A 94 21.46 -4.83 -0.42
N ARG A 95 21.80 -4.92 0.87
CA ARG A 95 22.89 -5.77 1.36
C ARG A 95 22.37 -7.20 1.55
N HIS A 96 22.32 -7.96 0.47
CA HIS A 96 21.65 -9.26 0.40
C HIS A 96 22.17 -10.33 1.36
N THR A 97 23.40 -10.21 1.85
CA THR A 97 24.04 -11.17 2.77
C THR A 97 24.46 -10.56 4.10
N GLU A 98 24.28 -9.25 4.28
CA GLU A 98 24.78 -8.48 5.42
C GLU A 98 23.66 -7.62 6.02
N HIS A 99 22.48 -8.22 6.22
CA HIS A 99 21.28 -7.48 6.61
C HIS A 99 21.48 -6.60 7.85
N THR A 100 22.09 -7.11 8.91
CA THR A 100 22.34 -6.32 10.14
C THR A 100 23.17 -5.06 9.87
N ALA A 101 24.18 -5.13 9.00
CA ALA A 101 24.95 -3.95 8.61
C ALA A 101 24.09 -2.96 7.80
N GLY A 102 23.25 -3.50 6.91
CA GLY A 102 22.28 -2.70 6.14
C GLY A 102 21.23 -2.02 7.01
N TRP A 103 20.73 -2.72 8.04
CA TRP A 103 19.74 -2.20 8.97
C TRP A 103 20.32 -1.10 9.87
N ILE A 104 21.58 -1.25 10.30
CA ILE A 104 22.32 -0.19 11.00
C ILE A 104 22.53 1.02 10.09
N GLU A 105 22.91 0.82 8.83
CA GLU A 105 23.07 1.89 7.84
C GLU A 105 21.74 2.66 7.64
N PHE A 106 20.64 1.94 7.44
CA PHE A 106 19.29 2.51 7.37
C PHE A 106 18.94 3.31 8.64
N GLY A 107 19.17 2.73 9.82
CA GLY A 107 18.95 3.40 11.10
C GLY A 107 19.77 4.69 11.21
N LEU A 108 21.04 4.70 10.81
CA LEU A 108 21.86 5.90 10.82
C LEU A 108 21.38 6.97 9.83
N GLN A 109 20.86 6.56 8.68
CA GLN A 109 20.33 7.47 7.66
C GLN A 109 19.03 8.16 8.10
N TYR A 110 18.15 7.45 8.80
CA TYR A 110 16.79 7.92 9.11
C TYR A 110 16.48 8.09 10.60
N ARG A 111 17.41 7.78 11.53
CA ARG A 111 17.25 7.95 13.00
C ARG A 111 16.63 9.28 13.39
N ASP A 112 16.95 10.30 12.62
CA ASP A 112 16.61 11.69 12.82
C ASP A 112 15.14 12.04 12.55
N ILE A 113 14.40 11.13 11.91
CA ILE A 113 12.94 11.19 11.67
C ILE A 113 12.17 10.02 12.27
N ILE A 114 12.78 8.83 12.40
CA ILE A 114 12.10 7.66 13.00
C ILE A 114 12.09 7.73 14.54
N ARG A 115 12.97 8.52 15.16
CA ARG A 115 13.01 8.66 16.63
C ARG A 115 11.78 9.32 17.22
N ASP A 116 11.01 10.04 16.41
CA ASP A 116 9.86 10.81 16.87
C ASP A 116 8.57 10.55 16.09
N ARG A 117 8.55 9.65 15.11
CA ARG A 117 7.35 9.35 14.32
C ARG A 117 7.09 7.84 14.30
N PRO A 118 5.84 7.41 14.50
CA PRO A 118 5.44 6.04 14.21
C PRO A 118 5.93 5.64 12.81
N THR A 119 6.55 4.46 12.72
CA THR A 119 7.18 3.97 11.50
C THR A 119 6.72 2.55 11.23
N VAL A 120 6.09 2.35 10.09
CA VAL A 120 5.81 1.03 9.52
C VAL A 120 6.96 0.70 8.58
N ALA A 121 7.68 -0.39 8.84
CA ALA A 121 8.65 -0.95 7.91
C ALA A 121 8.28 -2.41 7.65
N ILE A 122 8.29 -2.80 6.38
CA ILE A 122 8.04 -4.17 5.94
C ILE A 122 9.15 -4.58 4.96
N PRO A 123 9.68 -5.83 5.05
CA PRO A 123 10.70 -6.30 4.12
C PRO A 123 10.12 -6.59 2.74
N ASP A 124 10.93 -6.33 1.73
CA ASP A 124 10.75 -6.82 0.36
C ASP A 124 11.90 -7.78 -0.04
N ASP A 125 12.01 -8.10 -1.32
CA ASP A 125 12.95 -9.08 -1.86
C ASP A 125 14.41 -8.81 -1.50
N HIS A 126 14.90 -7.58 -1.68
CA HIS A 126 16.31 -7.27 -1.46
C HIS A 126 16.70 -7.29 0.02
N ASP A 127 15.76 -7.05 0.93
CA ASP A 127 16.00 -7.14 2.38
C ASP A 127 16.27 -8.58 2.81
N VAL A 128 15.55 -9.55 2.22
CA VAL A 128 15.75 -10.99 2.45
C VAL A 128 16.83 -11.59 1.53
N GLY A 129 17.52 -10.76 0.74
CA GLY A 129 18.64 -11.15 -0.11
C GLY A 129 18.26 -11.82 -1.42
N HIS A 130 17.05 -11.55 -1.90
CA HIS A 130 16.56 -12.00 -3.19
C HIS A 130 16.67 -10.88 -4.23
N PRO A 131 16.82 -11.20 -5.53
CA PRO A 131 16.60 -10.24 -6.61
C PRO A 131 15.11 -10.02 -6.90
N ASN A 132 14.30 -11.06 -6.62
CA ASN A 132 12.84 -11.12 -6.66
C ASN A 132 12.42 -12.22 -5.68
N VAL A 133 11.44 -11.97 -4.82
CA VAL A 133 10.97 -12.95 -3.83
C VAL A 133 9.53 -13.37 -4.10
N TRP A 134 9.32 -14.67 -4.09
CA TRP A 134 8.03 -15.33 -4.24
C TRP A 134 7.91 -16.24 -3.05
N GLY A 135 7.27 -15.81 -1.97
CA GLY A 135 7.41 -16.49 -0.69
C GLY A 135 6.91 -17.94 -0.69
N GLU A 136 5.97 -18.29 -1.60
CA GLU A 136 5.39 -19.63 -1.78
C GLU A 136 5.17 -20.33 -0.43
N ASN A 137 4.47 -19.64 0.49
CA ASN A 137 4.16 -20.12 1.82
C ASN A 137 5.41 -20.60 2.61
N GLY A 138 6.56 -19.94 2.46
CA GLY A 138 7.79 -20.28 3.17
C GLY A 138 8.55 -21.49 2.62
N LYS A 139 8.33 -21.87 1.36
CA LYS A 139 9.10 -22.95 0.69
C LYS A 139 10.61 -22.67 0.74
N HIS A 140 11.45 -23.69 0.51
CA HIS A 140 12.85 -23.47 0.15
C HIS A 140 13.02 -23.29 -1.36
N SER A 141 13.61 -22.17 -1.75
CA SER A 141 13.98 -21.91 -3.14
C SER A 141 15.36 -22.48 -3.45
N SER A 142 15.48 -23.16 -4.59
CA SER A 142 16.64 -23.98 -4.95
C SER A 142 17.33 -23.54 -6.26
N ILE A 143 16.68 -22.70 -7.07
CA ILE A 143 17.21 -22.26 -8.36
C ILE A 143 17.82 -20.85 -8.31
N PRO A 144 18.77 -20.51 -9.22
CA PRO A 144 19.19 -19.14 -9.42
C PRO A 144 18.01 -18.20 -9.74
N GLY A 145 17.99 -17.01 -9.14
CA GLY A 145 16.89 -16.05 -9.33
C GLY A 145 15.62 -16.35 -8.53
N ASN A 146 15.55 -17.50 -7.85
CA ASN A 146 14.53 -17.87 -6.88
C ASN A 146 13.08 -17.94 -7.40
N ALA A 147 12.90 -18.03 -8.72
CA ALA A 147 11.59 -18.05 -9.34
C ALA A 147 10.81 -19.36 -9.12
N ASP A 148 11.41 -20.39 -8.50
CA ASP A 148 10.74 -21.63 -8.08
C ASP A 148 9.93 -21.48 -6.78
N GLY A 149 9.93 -20.29 -6.18
CA GLY A 149 9.23 -20.00 -4.95
C GLY A 149 10.00 -20.41 -3.70
N GLY A 150 9.82 -19.63 -2.63
CA GLY A 150 10.43 -19.79 -1.33
C GLY A 150 11.59 -18.86 -1.04
N TYR A 151 12.25 -19.14 0.08
CA TYR A 151 13.43 -18.43 0.56
C TYR A 151 14.69 -19.27 0.37
N LYS A 152 15.73 -18.66 -0.21
CA LYS A 152 17.02 -19.30 -0.44
C LYS A 152 17.86 -19.39 0.83
N PHE A 153 17.81 -18.37 1.68
CA PHE A 153 18.59 -18.31 2.92
C PHE A 153 17.99 -19.16 4.04
N PRO A 154 18.78 -19.51 5.09
CA PRO A 154 18.28 -20.21 6.27
C PRO A 154 17.12 -19.48 6.94
N VAL A 155 16.21 -20.24 7.55
CA VAL A 155 15.02 -19.71 8.25
C VAL A 155 15.40 -18.67 9.30
N ASP A 156 16.46 -18.93 10.09
CA ASP A 156 16.92 -18.00 11.12
C ASP A 156 17.34 -16.65 10.56
N TYR A 157 17.90 -16.62 9.33
CA TYR A 157 18.21 -15.36 8.65
C TYR A 157 16.95 -14.63 8.19
N VAL A 158 15.98 -15.35 7.60
CA VAL A 158 14.71 -14.75 7.16
C VAL A 158 13.95 -14.17 8.37
N ASN A 159 13.88 -14.93 9.46
CA ASN A 159 13.23 -14.50 10.70
C ASN A 159 14.01 -13.36 11.38
N LEU A 160 15.34 -13.31 11.27
CA LEU A 160 16.15 -12.15 11.68
C LEU A 160 15.73 -10.88 10.92
N VAL A 161 15.70 -10.95 9.57
CA VAL A 161 15.32 -9.81 8.72
C VAL A 161 13.93 -9.31 9.12
N GLN A 162 12.96 -10.20 9.18
CA GLN A 162 11.60 -9.86 9.58
C GLN A 162 11.55 -9.23 10.96
N ARG A 163 12.17 -9.86 11.96
CA ARG A 163 12.19 -9.33 13.33
C ARG A 163 12.75 -7.92 13.38
N GLN A 164 13.87 -7.66 12.71
CA GLN A 164 14.50 -6.32 12.73
C GLN A 164 13.61 -5.24 12.10
N GLN A 165 12.84 -5.60 11.08
CA GLN A 165 12.02 -4.65 10.33
C GLN A 165 10.59 -4.48 10.89
N THR A 166 9.99 -5.56 11.40
CA THR A 166 8.54 -5.61 11.64
C THR A 166 8.16 -5.77 13.11
N TRP A 167 9.12 -5.96 14.03
CA TRP A 167 8.78 -6.20 15.45
C TRP A 167 8.01 -5.04 16.10
N SER A 168 8.20 -3.81 15.62
CA SER A 168 7.47 -2.63 16.11
C SER A 168 6.07 -2.47 15.50
N LEU A 169 5.63 -3.37 14.62
CA LEU A 169 4.25 -3.41 14.16
C LEU A 169 3.34 -3.96 15.28
N PRO A 170 2.03 -3.67 15.24
CA PRO A 170 1.07 -4.40 16.04
C PRO A 170 1.18 -5.92 15.81
N ASP A 171 0.74 -6.70 16.80
CA ASP A 171 0.80 -8.16 16.68
C ASP A 171 0.09 -8.64 15.40
N PRO A 172 0.58 -9.70 14.74
CA PRO A 172 -0.05 -10.22 13.54
C PRO A 172 -1.48 -10.67 13.84
N VAL A 173 -2.41 -10.40 12.91
CA VAL A 173 -3.82 -10.78 13.07
C VAL A 173 -3.99 -12.29 13.14
N ASP A 174 -3.14 -13.01 12.42
CA ASP A 174 -3.03 -14.46 12.46
C ASP A 174 -1.53 -14.80 12.55
N PRO A 175 -1.01 -15.11 13.75
CA PRO A 175 0.43 -15.22 14.01
C PRO A 175 1.03 -16.58 13.62
N ASP A 176 0.24 -17.52 13.09
CA ASP A 176 0.75 -18.86 12.77
C ASP A 176 1.86 -18.76 11.70
N PRO A 177 3.02 -19.38 11.92
CA PRO A 177 4.10 -19.33 10.94
C PRO A 177 3.71 -20.09 9.66
N VAL A 178 4.31 -19.70 8.54
CA VAL A 178 4.22 -20.50 7.31
C VAL A 178 5.22 -21.68 7.35
N ASN A 179 5.39 -22.39 6.24
CA ASN A 179 6.29 -23.54 6.19
C ASN A 179 7.69 -23.21 6.68
N ARG A 180 8.36 -24.23 7.22
CA ARG A 180 9.71 -24.14 7.81
C ARG A 180 9.79 -23.18 9.01
N ASN A 181 8.66 -22.85 9.64
CA ASN A 181 8.60 -21.98 10.82
C ASN A 181 9.06 -20.54 10.52
N ILE A 182 8.76 -20.04 9.33
CA ILE A 182 9.00 -18.64 8.96
C ILE A 182 7.82 -17.82 9.47
N GLY A 183 8.10 -16.77 10.24
CA GLY A 183 7.07 -15.93 10.85
C GLY A 183 6.26 -15.12 9.84
N VAL A 184 5.16 -14.55 10.33
CA VAL A 184 4.25 -13.63 9.63
C VAL A 184 4.10 -12.35 10.47
N TYR A 185 3.75 -11.25 9.82
CA TYR A 185 3.61 -9.91 10.37
C TYR A 185 2.41 -9.12 9.84
N PHE A 186 1.62 -9.64 8.88
CA PHE A 186 0.46 -8.91 8.37
C PHE A 186 -0.52 -8.55 9.51
N THR A 187 -0.92 -7.29 9.54
CA THR A 187 -1.67 -6.70 10.65
C THR A 187 -2.34 -5.40 10.21
N ARG A 188 -2.84 -4.60 11.16
CA ARG A 188 -3.33 -3.24 10.92
C ARG A 188 -2.86 -2.27 11.99
N LEU A 189 -2.81 -0.99 11.64
CA LEU A 189 -2.47 0.11 12.56
C LEU A 189 -3.43 1.28 12.32
N THR A 190 -3.99 1.86 13.39
CA THR A 190 -4.79 3.09 13.30
C THR A 190 -3.96 4.28 13.79
N VAL A 191 -3.80 5.32 12.96
CA VAL A 191 -3.15 6.58 13.34
C VAL A 191 -4.03 7.75 12.93
N GLY A 192 -4.41 8.60 13.88
CA GLY A 192 -5.15 9.81 13.59
C GLY A 192 -6.52 9.58 12.95
N LYS A 193 -7.15 8.44 13.23
CA LYS A 193 -8.37 7.92 12.57
C LYS A 193 -8.22 7.51 11.10
N VAL A 194 -7.01 7.25 10.64
CA VAL A 194 -6.77 6.51 9.39
C VAL A 194 -6.31 5.11 9.77
N ASP A 195 -6.99 4.11 9.23
CA ASP A 195 -6.71 2.71 9.51
C ASP A 195 -5.97 2.07 8.34
N PHE A 196 -4.77 1.56 8.64
CA PHE A 196 -3.81 1.04 7.69
C PHE A 196 -3.77 -0.49 7.77
N ALA A 197 -4.27 -1.19 6.76
CA ALA A 197 -3.97 -2.62 6.61
C ALA A 197 -2.54 -2.77 6.08
N ILE A 198 -1.72 -3.56 6.77
CA ILE A 198 -0.32 -3.81 6.46
C ILE A 198 -0.21 -5.24 5.95
N LEU A 199 0.17 -5.39 4.68
CA LEU A 199 0.19 -6.67 3.99
C LEU A 199 1.60 -7.27 3.89
N GLU A 200 1.59 -8.58 3.68
CA GLU A 200 2.71 -9.43 3.31
C GLU A 200 2.51 -9.95 1.89
N ASP A 201 2.52 -9.04 0.90
CA ASP A 201 2.16 -9.42 -0.47
C ASP A 201 3.18 -10.36 -1.14
N ARG A 202 4.39 -10.42 -0.60
CA ARG A 202 5.46 -11.34 -1.00
C ARG A 202 5.34 -12.74 -0.38
N LYS A 203 4.80 -12.88 0.84
CA LYS A 203 4.93 -14.08 1.68
C LYS A 203 4.26 -15.32 1.07
N PHE A 204 3.10 -15.13 0.47
CA PHE A 204 2.25 -16.20 -0.04
C PHE A 204 2.34 -16.34 -1.55
N LYS A 205 2.86 -15.32 -2.23
CA LYS A 205 2.91 -15.22 -3.69
C LYS A 205 3.58 -16.43 -4.33
N THR A 206 2.92 -16.97 -5.34
CA THR A 206 3.42 -18.11 -6.10
C THR A 206 4.64 -17.75 -6.94
N GLY A 207 5.64 -18.63 -7.01
CA GLY A 207 6.78 -18.50 -7.93
C GLY A 207 6.43 -19.00 -9.34
N PRO A 208 6.83 -18.30 -10.42
CA PRO A 208 6.43 -18.65 -11.78
C PRO A 208 7.12 -19.90 -12.36
N ALA A 209 8.34 -20.22 -11.92
CA ALA A 209 9.12 -21.32 -12.49
C ALA A 209 8.46 -22.69 -12.22
N GLY A 210 8.19 -23.42 -13.29
CA GLY A 210 7.50 -24.72 -13.23
C GLY A 210 5.99 -24.64 -13.04
N LYS A 211 5.42 -23.42 -12.86
CA LYS A 211 3.96 -23.19 -12.82
C LYS A 211 3.43 -22.71 -14.15
N ILE A 212 4.20 -21.88 -14.86
CA ILE A 212 3.87 -21.39 -16.20
C ILE A 212 4.99 -21.72 -17.20
N PRO A 213 4.72 -21.78 -18.51
CA PRO A 213 5.76 -21.90 -19.53
C PRO A 213 6.73 -20.73 -19.47
N GLN A 214 8.01 -20.99 -19.74
CA GLN A 214 9.00 -19.92 -19.89
C GLN A 214 8.76 -19.15 -21.20
N MET A 215 8.43 -17.86 -21.09
CA MET A 215 8.08 -16.99 -22.24
C MET A 215 9.04 -15.80 -22.41
N GLY A 216 10.21 -15.88 -21.77
CA GLY A 216 11.25 -14.86 -21.81
C GLY A 216 12.59 -15.39 -21.29
N PRO A 217 13.60 -14.50 -21.18
CA PRO A 217 14.94 -14.89 -20.72
C PRO A 217 14.96 -15.34 -19.26
N ARG A 218 13.96 -14.94 -18.46
CA ARG A 218 13.74 -15.39 -17.08
C ARG A 218 12.33 -15.97 -16.94
N PRO A 219 12.06 -16.87 -15.98
CA PRO A 219 10.74 -17.43 -15.75
C PRO A 219 9.65 -16.40 -15.41
N ASP A 220 10.05 -15.27 -14.83
CA ASP A 220 9.21 -14.13 -14.42
C ASP A 220 9.13 -13.02 -15.48
N HIS A 221 9.73 -13.21 -16.66
CA HIS A 221 9.71 -12.26 -17.76
C HIS A 221 8.91 -12.79 -18.95
N ILE A 222 8.11 -11.92 -19.55
CA ILE A 222 7.45 -12.18 -20.82
C ILE A 222 7.75 -11.03 -21.77
N ASN A 223 8.20 -11.37 -22.99
CA ASN A 223 8.62 -10.39 -24.01
C ASN A 223 7.85 -10.48 -25.33
N ASP A 224 7.19 -11.61 -25.63
CA ASP A 224 6.49 -11.82 -26.90
C ASP A 224 5.17 -11.02 -26.91
N PRO A 225 5.02 -9.95 -27.73
CA PRO A 225 3.80 -9.15 -27.79
C PRO A 225 2.57 -9.90 -28.32
N SER A 226 2.76 -11.08 -28.93
CA SER A 226 1.66 -11.91 -29.42
C SER A 226 1.10 -12.89 -28.38
N TYR A 227 1.68 -12.94 -27.16
CA TYR A 227 1.23 -13.86 -26.13
C TYR A 227 -0.18 -13.50 -25.63
N ASP A 228 -0.91 -14.53 -25.19
CA ASP A 228 -2.21 -14.36 -24.56
C ASP A 228 -2.03 -14.36 -23.04
N PRO A 229 -2.29 -13.24 -22.33
CA PRO A 229 -2.11 -13.17 -20.89
C PRO A 229 -2.96 -14.17 -20.10
N ARG A 230 -4.05 -14.70 -20.69
CA ARG A 230 -4.87 -15.73 -20.04
C ARG A 230 -4.12 -17.06 -19.85
N LYS A 231 -3.04 -17.30 -20.59
CA LYS A 231 -2.23 -18.54 -20.47
C LYS A 231 -1.44 -18.64 -19.17
N ILE A 232 -1.31 -17.54 -18.43
CA ILE A 232 -0.59 -17.48 -17.15
C ILE A 232 -1.51 -17.17 -15.95
N ASP A 233 -2.82 -17.00 -16.20
CA ASP A 233 -3.86 -16.86 -15.18
C ASP A 233 -4.43 -18.26 -14.88
N LEU A 234 -3.66 -19.05 -14.13
CA LEU A 234 -3.98 -20.45 -13.84
C LEU A 234 -4.65 -20.62 -12.48
N GLU A 235 -5.48 -21.64 -12.36
CA GLU A 235 -6.07 -22.04 -11.08
C GLU A 235 -4.99 -22.50 -10.09
N GLY A 236 -5.24 -22.26 -8.79
CA GLY A 236 -4.33 -22.66 -7.71
C GLY A 236 -3.10 -21.78 -7.51
N LEU A 237 -2.93 -20.71 -8.28
CA LEU A 237 -1.91 -19.69 -8.01
C LEU A 237 -2.38 -18.74 -6.91
N GLU A 238 -1.45 -18.31 -6.05
CA GLU A 238 -1.70 -17.46 -4.89
C GLU A 238 -0.92 -16.15 -4.97
N LEU A 239 -1.51 -15.10 -4.37
CA LEU A 239 -0.87 -13.80 -4.16
C LEU A 239 -0.78 -13.48 -2.66
N LEU A 240 -1.90 -13.07 -2.06
CA LEU A 240 -1.98 -12.79 -0.62
C LEU A 240 -2.21 -14.07 0.21
N GLY A 241 -2.75 -15.11 -0.40
CA GLY A 241 -3.15 -16.34 0.27
C GLY A 241 -4.44 -16.18 1.09
N PRO A 242 -5.11 -17.28 1.46
CA PRO A 242 -6.43 -17.24 2.10
C PRO A 242 -6.42 -16.54 3.47
N ARG A 243 -5.30 -16.58 4.20
CA ARG A 243 -5.18 -15.97 5.54
C ARG A 243 -5.26 -14.45 5.49
N GLN A 244 -4.54 -13.82 4.55
CA GLN A 244 -4.59 -12.38 4.35
C GLN A 244 -5.88 -11.93 3.65
N GLU A 245 -6.41 -12.72 2.72
CA GLU A 245 -7.72 -12.42 2.09
C GLU A 245 -8.83 -12.41 3.16
N LYS A 246 -8.82 -13.37 4.10
CA LYS A 246 -9.74 -13.39 5.25
C LYS A 246 -9.56 -12.19 6.16
N PHE A 247 -8.32 -11.86 6.53
CA PHE A 247 -8.04 -10.65 7.31
C PHE A 247 -8.58 -9.39 6.62
N LEU A 248 -8.34 -9.23 5.31
CA LEU A 248 -8.83 -8.07 4.56
C LEU A 248 -10.36 -8.01 4.51
N GLU A 249 -11.03 -9.17 4.37
CA GLU A 249 -12.49 -9.24 4.43
C GLU A 249 -13.02 -8.74 5.78
N GLU A 250 -12.52 -9.26 6.89
CA GLU A 250 -12.89 -8.82 8.25
C GLU A 250 -12.56 -7.34 8.49
N TRP A 251 -11.37 -6.90 8.03
CA TRP A 251 -10.93 -5.52 8.12
C TRP A 251 -11.81 -4.54 7.35
N THR A 252 -12.47 -4.97 6.27
CA THR A 252 -13.39 -4.08 5.54
C THR A 252 -14.61 -3.70 6.37
N GLU A 253 -15.02 -4.57 7.30
CA GLU A 253 -16.22 -4.39 8.12
C GLU A 253 -15.96 -3.59 9.39
N ASP A 254 -14.73 -3.68 9.93
CA ASP A 254 -14.34 -2.99 11.16
C ASP A 254 -13.81 -1.58 10.92
N TRP A 255 -14.56 -0.57 11.35
CA TRP A 255 -14.17 0.84 11.29
C TRP A 255 -13.91 1.43 12.68
N THR A 256 -13.58 0.60 13.67
CA THR A 256 -13.23 1.04 15.02
C THR A 256 -12.16 2.12 14.96
N ASP A 257 -12.47 3.26 15.57
CA ASP A 257 -11.63 4.46 15.65
C ASP A 257 -11.13 5.04 14.32
N SER A 258 -11.75 4.66 13.19
CA SER A 258 -11.29 5.08 11.86
C SER A 258 -12.36 5.77 11.03
N ASP A 259 -11.87 6.69 10.22
CA ASP A 259 -12.61 7.58 9.35
C ASP A 259 -12.29 7.27 7.87
N MET A 260 -11.04 6.91 7.60
CA MET A 260 -10.55 6.56 6.28
C MET A 260 -9.67 5.31 6.38
N LYS A 261 -9.52 4.59 5.27
CA LYS A 261 -8.75 3.35 5.20
C LYS A 261 -7.67 3.40 4.12
N CYS A 262 -6.56 2.72 4.37
CA CYS A 262 -5.43 2.63 3.46
C CYS A 262 -4.81 1.23 3.54
N VAL A 263 -4.31 0.72 2.42
CA VAL A 263 -3.53 -0.51 2.33
C VAL A 263 -2.07 -0.16 2.09
N LEU A 264 -1.19 -0.79 2.85
CA LEU A 264 0.27 -0.70 2.75
C LEU A 264 0.80 -2.06 2.31
N SER A 265 1.56 -2.11 1.22
CA SER A 265 2.23 -3.34 0.76
C SER A 265 3.53 -3.02 0.03
N GLN A 266 4.28 -4.05 -0.34
CA GLN A 266 5.58 -3.92 -0.97
C GLN A 266 5.45 -3.40 -2.41
N THR A 267 4.60 -4.03 -3.23
CA THR A 267 4.55 -3.76 -4.67
C THR A 267 3.14 -3.50 -5.22
N ALA A 268 3.08 -2.91 -6.41
CA ALA A 268 1.87 -2.47 -7.08
C ALA A 268 1.01 -3.64 -7.58
N PHE A 269 -0.32 -3.56 -7.46
CA PHE A 269 -1.28 -4.52 -8.03
C PHE A 269 -1.46 -4.38 -9.56
N CYS A 270 -0.39 -4.01 -10.28
CA CYS A 270 -0.35 -3.90 -11.74
C CYS A 270 1.10 -3.81 -12.24
N GLY A 271 1.33 -4.15 -13.52
CA GLY A 271 2.58 -3.93 -14.22
C GLY A 271 2.64 -2.57 -14.92
N ALA A 272 2.96 -1.50 -14.19
CA ALA A 272 3.00 -0.13 -14.75
C ALA A 272 4.34 0.23 -15.42
N VAL A 273 5.26 -0.72 -15.58
CA VAL A 273 6.61 -0.48 -16.10
C VAL A 273 6.78 -1.20 -17.43
N HIS A 274 7.35 -0.50 -18.41
CA HIS A 274 7.58 -1.03 -19.76
C HIS A 274 9.07 -1.17 -20.11
N MET A 275 9.93 -0.30 -19.58
CA MET A 275 11.37 -0.34 -19.85
C MET A 275 12.13 -0.63 -18.56
N HIS A 276 13.09 -1.55 -18.62
CA HIS A 276 13.77 -2.11 -17.46
C HIS A 276 15.29 -1.97 -17.60
N GLY A 277 15.94 -1.32 -16.64
CA GLY A 277 17.39 -1.08 -16.57
C GLY A 277 17.92 -0.04 -17.57
N SER A 278 17.37 0.03 -18.79
CA SER A 278 17.67 1.04 -19.79
C SER A 278 16.43 1.40 -20.62
N ARG A 279 16.42 2.60 -21.20
CA ARG A 279 15.29 3.12 -22.00
C ARG A 279 15.00 2.32 -23.28
N ASN A 280 15.92 1.46 -23.71
CA ASN A 280 15.78 0.64 -24.92
C ASN A 280 15.53 -0.85 -24.61
N SER A 281 15.36 -1.21 -23.34
CA SER A 281 15.17 -2.60 -22.91
C SER A 281 13.71 -2.80 -22.47
N ARG A 282 12.83 -3.00 -23.45
CA ARG A 282 11.41 -3.25 -23.20
C ARG A 282 11.19 -4.64 -22.59
N LEU A 283 10.38 -4.68 -21.54
CA LEU A 283 9.81 -5.88 -20.95
C LEU A 283 8.30 -5.73 -21.05
N LEU A 284 7.63 -6.72 -21.65
CA LEU A 284 6.18 -6.63 -21.86
C LEU A 284 5.43 -6.88 -20.55
N ALA A 285 5.78 -7.94 -19.83
CA ALA A 285 5.27 -8.19 -18.49
C ALA A 285 6.37 -8.63 -17.53
N ASP A 286 6.40 -7.97 -16.37
CA ASP A 286 7.16 -8.35 -15.19
C ASP A 286 6.19 -9.00 -14.20
N LEU A 287 6.35 -10.29 -13.95
CA LEU A 287 5.46 -11.02 -13.05
C LEU A 287 5.73 -10.64 -11.58
N ASP A 288 6.84 -9.95 -11.29
CA ASP A 288 7.25 -9.63 -9.93
C ASP A 288 6.32 -8.61 -9.26
N CYS A 289 5.62 -7.78 -10.03
CA CYS A 289 4.54 -6.95 -9.49
C CYS A 289 3.34 -7.79 -9.03
N ASN A 290 2.46 -7.22 -8.20
CA ASN A 290 1.21 -7.86 -7.79
C ASN A 290 0.12 -7.82 -8.87
N GLY A 291 0.45 -7.47 -10.12
CA GLY A 291 -0.43 -7.68 -11.26
C GLY A 291 -0.57 -9.16 -11.63
N TRP A 292 0.36 -10.01 -11.18
CA TRP A 292 0.34 -11.47 -11.36
C TRP A 292 0.47 -12.17 -9.99
N PRO A 293 -0.22 -13.30 -9.75
CA PRO A 293 -1.22 -13.93 -10.62
C PRO A 293 -2.50 -13.09 -10.75
N GLN A 294 -3.08 -13.04 -11.96
CA GLN A 294 -4.10 -12.01 -12.26
C GLN A 294 -5.43 -12.22 -11.52
N THR A 295 -5.93 -13.46 -11.40
CA THR A 295 -7.15 -13.73 -10.62
C THR A 295 -7.01 -13.36 -9.14
N PRO A 296 -5.99 -13.82 -8.39
CA PRO A 296 -5.72 -13.36 -7.03
C PRO A 296 -5.54 -11.84 -6.90
N SER A 297 -4.86 -11.19 -7.85
CA SER A 297 -4.72 -9.73 -7.87
C SER A 297 -6.07 -9.01 -7.92
N ARG A 298 -6.98 -9.45 -8.81
CA ARG A 298 -8.34 -8.91 -8.89
C ARG A 298 -9.15 -9.15 -7.61
N ARG A 299 -8.99 -10.31 -6.96
CA ARG A 299 -9.65 -10.58 -5.66
C ARG A 299 -9.17 -9.61 -4.58
N ALA A 300 -7.85 -9.39 -4.47
CA ALA A 300 -7.30 -8.42 -3.54
C ALA A 300 -7.86 -7.01 -3.81
N LEU A 301 -7.82 -6.54 -5.06
CA LEU A 301 -8.38 -5.25 -5.44
C LEU A 301 -9.88 -5.12 -5.13
N ALA A 302 -10.65 -6.20 -5.28
CA ALA A 302 -12.07 -6.23 -4.92
C ALA A 302 -12.29 -6.06 -3.41
N LEU A 303 -11.48 -6.69 -2.55
CA LEU A 303 -11.51 -6.49 -1.10
C LEU A 303 -11.14 -5.05 -0.73
N ILE A 304 -10.08 -4.49 -1.31
CA ILE A 304 -9.66 -3.10 -1.07
C ILE A 304 -10.77 -2.10 -1.47
N ARG A 305 -11.45 -2.36 -2.60
CA ARG A 305 -12.60 -1.57 -3.07
C ARG A 305 -13.76 -1.58 -2.07
N LYS A 306 -14.07 -2.72 -1.43
CA LYS A 306 -15.16 -2.81 -0.43
C LYS A 306 -14.96 -1.87 0.76
N ALA A 307 -13.71 -1.53 1.09
CA ALA A 307 -13.36 -0.57 2.15
C ALA A 307 -13.19 0.88 1.64
N ARG A 308 -13.31 1.11 0.32
CA ARG A 308 -12.99 2.39 -0.34
C ARG A 308 -11.58 2.91 0.00
N ALA A 309 -10.65 1.98 0.21
CA ALA A 309 -9.29 2.28 0.62
C ALA A 309 -8.41 2.65 -0.59
N VAL A 310 -7.39 3.46 -0.33
CA VAL A 310 -6.27 3.68 -1.26
C VAL A 310 -5.15 2.68 -0.97
N HIS A 311 -4.28 2.44 -1.96
CA HIS A 311 -3.11 1.58 -1.80
C HIS A 311 -1.81 2.39 -1.92
N LEU A 312 -0.88 2.23 -0.98
CA LEU A 312 0.47 2.78 -1.02
C LEU A 312 1.50 1.64 -1.09
N CYS A 313 2.46 1.74 -2.00
CA CYS A 313 3.50 0.73 -2.20
C CYS A 313 4.81 1.29 -2.77
N GLY A 314 5.82 0.42 -2.95
CA GLY A 314 7.16 0.66 -3.50
C GLY A 314 7.56 -0.30 -4.64
N ASP A 315 8.78 -0.84 -4.56
CA ASP A 315 9.43 -1.82 -5.48
C ASP A 315 9.71 -1.33 -6.91
N GLN A 316 8.74 -0.72 -7.59
CA GLN A 316 8.78 -0.54 -9.04
C GLN A 316 9.77 0.53 -9.53
N HIS A 317 10.50 1.22 -8.65
CA HIS A 317 11.50 2.26 -9.01
C HIS A 317 10.98 3.35 -9.98
N LEU A 318 9.67 3.47 -10.09
CA LEU A 318 8.94 4.39 -10.95
C LEU A 318 7.74 4.86 -10.16
N ALA A 319 7.69 6.15 -9.85
CA ALA A 319 6.51 6.68 -9.20
C ALA A 319 5.34 6.69 -10.18
N VAL A 320 4.21 6.09 -9.78
CA VAL A 320 2.97 6.11 -10.56
C VAL A 320 1.75 6.27 -9.65
N VAL A 321 0.76 6.99 -10.13
CA VAL A 321 -0.61 6.92 -9.61
C VAL A 321 -1.47 6.24 -10.66
N VAL A 322 -2.10 5.14 -10.27
CA VAL A 322 -2.98 4.36 -11.14
C VAL A 322 -4.36 4.24 -10.52
N LYS A 323 -5.37 4.25 -11.37
CA LYS A 323 -6.68 3.76 -11.01
C LYS A 323 -6.82 2.33 -11.51
N HIS A 324 -6.99 1.37 -10.60
CA HIS A 324 -7.13 -0.03 -10.99
C HIS A 324 -8.51 -0.31 -11.60
N GLY A 325 -8.55 -1.27 -12.51
CA GLY A 325 -9.76 -1.86 -13.04
C GLY A 325 -9.82 -3.37 -12.77
N ILE A 326 -10.93 -3.81 -12.20
CA ILE A 326 -11.26 -5.20 -11.87
C ILE A 326 -12.07 -5.77 -13.05
N ASP A 327 -13.31 -5.29 -13.24
CA ASP A 327 -14.18 -5.72 -14.33
C ASP A 327 -14.05 -4.77 -15.52
N GLN A 328 -14.04 -3.46 -15.25
CA GLN A 328 -13.87 -2.38 -16.23
C GLN A 328 -12.71 -1.46 -15.85
N HIS A 329 -12.25 -0.60 -16.76
CA HIS A 329 -11.33 0.46 -16.37
C HIS A 329 -12.00 1.38 -15.33
N GLY A 330 -11.23 1.80 -14.33
CA GLY A 330 -11.69 2.79 -13.38
C GLY A 330 -12.50 2.27 -12.19
N ASP A 331 -12.88 0.98 -12.14
CA ASP A 331 -13.85 0.46 -11.16
C ASP A 331 -13.24 -0.12 -9.86
N GLY A 332 -11.91 -0.23 -9.77
CA GLY A 332 -11.15 -0.67 -8.58
C GLY A 332 -10.59 0.52 -7.78
N PRO A 333 -9.72 0.32 -6.78
CA PRO A 333 -9.14 1.40 -5.95
C PRO A 333 -8.04 2.22 -6.68
N PHE A 334 -7.67 3.37 -6.12
CA PHE A 334 -6.45 4.08 -6.53
C PHE A 334 -5.22 3.50 -5.81
N GLY A 335 -4.12 3.35 -6.54
CA GLY A 335 -2.80 2.97 -6.03
C GLY A 335 -1.77 4.07 -6.29
N PHE A 336 -0.88 4.29 -5.32
CA PHE A 336 0.28 5.17 -5.45
C PHE A 336 1.56 4.39 -5.11
N THR A 337 2.32 4.09 -6.16
CA THR A 337 3.68 3.57 -6.03
C THR A 337 4.64 4.73 -5.88
N GLY A 338 5.36 4.78 -4.76
CA GLY A 338 6.35 5.81 -4.49
C GLY A 338 7.58 5.67 -5.41
N PRO A 339 8.31 6.77 -5.68
CA PRO A 339 9.63 6.68 -6.30
C PRO A 339 10.58 5.93 -5.36
N ALA A 340 11.65 5.35 -5.93
CA ALA A 340 12.74 4.88 -5.10
C ALA A 340 13.40 6.06 -4.37
N LEU A 341 13.71 5.89 -3.08
CA LEU A 341 14.45 6.86 -2.27
C LEU A 341 15.78 7.22 -2.91
N VAL A 342 16.46 6.21 -3.46
CA VAL A 342 17.69 6.35 -4.22
C VAL A 342 17.68 5.37 -5.40
N ASN A 343 17.50 5.88 -6.61
CA ASN A 343 17.34 5.06 -7.81
C ASN A 343 18.67 4.86 -8.56
N THR A 344 19.58 4.06 -7.99
CA THR A 344 20.89 3.76 -8.61
C THR A 344 21.07 2.31 -9.08
N ILE A 345 20.08 1.45 -8.84
CA ILE A 345 20.19 0.02 -9.15
C ILE A 345 19.55 -0.29 -10.49
N TYR A 346 18.31 0.16 -10.69
CA TYR A 346 17.50 -0.25 -11.82
C TYR A 346 16.53 0.85 -12.23
N GLY A 347 16.85 1.56 -13.32
CA GLY A 347 15.94 2.56 -13.88
C GLY A 347 14.75 1.87 -14.54
N ARG A 348 13.54 2.42 -14.36
CA ARG A 348 12.29 1.91 -14.90
C ARG A 348 11.47 3.06 -15.52
N TRP A 349 10.72 2.79 -16.58
CA TRP A 349 9.92 3.81 -17.29
C TRP A 349 8.53 3.31 -17.68
N TRP A 350 7.54 4.19 -17.59
CA TRP A 350 6.27 4.09 -18.29
C TRP A 350 6.43 4.65 -19.70
N HIS A 351 6.16 3.83 -20.71
CA HIS A 351 6.34 4.24 -22.11
C HIS A 351 5.43 3.40 -23.01
N PRO A 352 4.16 3.77 -23.24
CA PRO A 352 3.30 3.01 -24.13
C PRO A 352 3.95 2.88 -25.52
N GLU A 353 3.62 1.80 -26.23
CA GLU A 353 4.31 1.44 -27.47
C GLU A 353 4.00 2.40 -28.62
N ASP A 354 2.77 2.90 -28.68
CA ASP A 354 2.33 3.87 -29.69
C ASP A 354 2.61 5.33 -29.31
N GLU A 355 3.21 5.56 -28.13
CA GLU A 355 3.53 6.86 -27.55
C GLU A 355 2.33 7.82 -27.47
N LYS A 356 1.11 7.29 -27.32
CA LYS A 356 -0.12 8.08 -27.23
C LYS A 356 -0.77 8.01 -25.86
N PRO A 357 -1.63 8.99 -25.51
CA PRO A 357 -2.54 8.83 -24.39
C PRO A 357 -3.49 7.66 -24.63
N GLY A 358 -3.88 6.99 -23.55
CA GLY A 358 -4.96 6.02 -23.58
C GLY A 358 -6.32 6.73 -23.72
N PRO A 359 -7.41 5.99 -23.95
CA PRO A 359 -8.76 6.55 -23.84
C PRO A 359 -8.98 7.25 -22.49
N ASN A 360 -9.84 8.27 -22.47
CA ASN A 360 -10.13 9.06 -21.26
C ASN A 360 -8.86 9.58 -20.54
N PRO A 361 -7.94 10.28 -21.23
CA PRO A 361 -6.74 10.83 -20.61
C PRO A 361 -7.10 11.85 -19.53
N ILE A 362 -6.18 12.06 -18.58
CA ILE A 362 -6.37 13.08 -17.55
C ILE A 362 -6.43 14.45 -18.23
N PRO A 363 -7.55 15.20 -18.11
CA PRO A 363 -7.69 16.50 -18.75
C PRO A 363 -6.57 17.45 -18.33
N GLU A 364 -6.00 18.17 -19.30
CA GLU A 364 -4.96 19.18 -19.08
C GLU A 364 -3.68 18.66 -18.39
N SER A 365 -3.47 17.33 -18.40
CA SER A 365 -2.27 16.73 -17.81
C SER A 365 -1.01 17.17 -18.58
N PRO A 366 0.09 17.53 -17.87
CA PRO A 366 1.37 17.77 -18.51
C PRO A 366 2.04 16.47 -19.00
N LEU A 367 1.46 15.31 -18.66
CA LEU A 367 1.98 14.00 -19.00
C LEU A 367 1.27 13.45 -20.25
N PRO A 368 2.02 13.13 -21.33
CA PRO A 368 1.41 12.77 -22.62
C PRO A 368 0.72 11.40 -22.62
N TRP A 369 1.04 10.52 -21.67
CA TRP A 369 0.63 9.10 -21.69
C TRP A 369 -0.29 8.72 -20.53
N THR A 370 -1.23 9.60 -20.20
CA THR A 370 -2.30 9.31 -19.24
C THR A 370 -3.52 8.68 -19.93
N GLY A 371 -4.43 8.10 -19.15
CA GLY A 371 -5.65 7.46 -19.66
C GLY A 371 -5.66 5.95 -19.43
N GLU A 372 -6.56 5.26 -20.12
CA GLU A 372 -6.85 3.83 -19.94
C GLU A 372 -5.89 2.94 -20.74
N PHE A 373 -5.27 1.96 -20.08
CA PHE A 373 -4.34 1.01 -20.68
C PHE A 373 -4.54 -0.39 -20.09
N LYS A 374 -4.09 -1.40 -20.83
CA LYS A 374 -3.84 -2.72 -20.25
C LYS A 374 -2.34 -2.85 -20.00
N ASP A 375 -1.95 -3.34 -18.83
CA ASP A 375 -0.58 -3.77 -18.63
C ASP A 375 -0.28 -5.03 -19.45
N GLY A 376 0.98 -5.47 -19.49
CA GLY A 376 1.36 -6.68 -20.21
C GLY A 376 0.58 -7.92 -19.78
N LEU A 377 0.15 -7.98 -18.52
CA LEU A 377 -0.60 -9.08 -17.93
C LEU A 377 -2.11 -9.03 -18.27
N GLY A 378 -2.55 -8.01 -19.01
CA GLY A 378 -3.93 -7.79 -19.42
C GLY A 378 -4.79 -7.12 -18.35
N ASN A 379 -4.23 -6.69 -17.22
CA ASN A 379 -4.95 -5.98 -16.17
C ASN A 379 -5.31 -4.57 -16.65
N LYS A 380 -6.51 -4.12 -16.30
CA LYS A 380 -7.01 -2.80 -16.68
C LYS A 380 -6.44 -1.77 -15.70
N ILE A 381 -5.77 -0.76 -16.22
CA ILE A 381 -5.30 0.39 -15.44
C ILE A 381 -5.76 1.69 -16.12
N SER A 382 -5.96 2.74 -15.34
CA SER A 382 -5.99 4.11 -15.85
C SER A 382 -4.81 4.86 -15.25
N MET A 383 -3.84 5.21 -16.09
CA MET A 383 -2.65 5.94 -15.70
C MET A 383 -3.01 7.39 -15.41
N VAL A 384 -2.80 7.83 -14.15
CA VAL A 384 -3.12 9.18 -13.70
C VAL A 384 -1.87 10.06 -13.74
N ALA A 385 -0.77 9.58 -13.17
CA ALA A 385 0.51 10.27 -13.15
C ALA A 385 1.67 9.28 -13.14
N TYR A 386 2.82 9.67 -13.70
CA TYR A 386 4.06 8.88 -13.70
C TYR A 386 5.30 9.80 -13.71
N ALA A 387 6.41 9.35 -13.13
CA ALA A 387 7.66 10.12 -13.06
C ALA A 387 8.83 9.37 -13.71
N ASN A 388 8.95 9.50 -15.03
CA ASN A 388 10.04 8.88 -15.78
C ASN A 388 11.39 9.56 -15.52
N PRO A 389 12.49 8.81 -15.32
CA PRO A 389 13.82 9.41 -15.26
C PRO A 389 14.26 9.99 -16.61
N GLU A 390 14.78 11.22 -16.60
CA GLU A 390 15.36 11.83 -17.81
C GLU A 390 16.71 11.18 -18.15
N ASN A 391 17.57 10.99 -17.15
CA ASN A 391 18.91 10.45 -17.31
C ASN A 391 19.38 9.75 -16.04
N ILE A 392 19.39 8.43 -16.05
CA ILE A 392 19.80 7.61 -14.90
C ILE A 392 21.28 7.76 -14.51
N LYS A 393 22.12 8.30 -15.41
CA LYS A 393 23.55 8.55 -15.11
C LYS A 393 23.75 9.81 -14.28
N ASP A 394 22.85 10.79 -14.40
CA ASP A 394 22.89 12.04 -13.65
C ASP A 394 22.08 11.88 -12.36
N GLU A 395 22.72 12.05 -11.21
CA GLU A 395 22.10 11.87 -9.90
C GLU A 395 20.84 12.72 -9.72
N LYS A 396 20.79 13.92 -10.29
CA LYS A 396 19.63 14.82 -10.14
C LYS A 396 18.47 14.47 -11.07
N LYS A 397 18.64 13.50 -11.96
CA LYS A 397 17.71 13.17 -13.07
C LYS A 397 17.27 11.71 -13.09
N ARG A 398 17.49 11.00 -11.98
CA ARG A 398 17.13 9.59 -11.76
C ARG A 398 15.67 9.36 -11.37
N ALA A 399 14.90 10.43 -11.22
CA ALA A 399 13.54 10.39 -10.69
C ALA A 399 13.43 9.66 -9.33
N ASP A 400 14.49 9.72 -8.53
CA ASP A 400 14.48 9.29 -7.13
C ASP A 400 13.87 10.38 -6.24
N GLY A 401 13.35 9.99 -5.08
CA GLY A 401 12.58 10.91 -4.24
C GLY A 401 11.73 10.22 -3.18
N PHE A 402 10.59 10.82 -2.85
CA PHE A 402 9.64 10.25 -1.89
C PHE A 402 8.21 10.67 -2.21
N GLY A 403 7.24 9.86 -1.75
CA GLY A 403 5.81 10.19 -1.83
C GLY A 403 5.25 10.74 -0.53
N ILE A 404 4.18 11.52 -0.61
CA ILE A 404 3.32 11.88 0.54
C ILE A 404 1.87 11.54 0.19
N ALA A 405 1.13 11.00 1.15
CA ALA A 405 -0.32 10.88 1.10
C ALA A 405 -0.94 11.69 2.24
N ARG A 406 -1.82 12.65 1.90
CA ARG A 406 -2.56 13.46 2.87
C ARG A 406 -4.01 13.01 2.93
N PHE A 407 -4.45 12.56 4.09
CA PHE A 407 -5.82 12.11 4.35
C PHE A 407 -6.60 13.23 5.02
N LYS A 408 -7.46 13.91 4.27
CA LYS A 408 -8.29 15.02 4.76
C LYS A 408 -9.61 14.49 5.27
N LYS A 409 -9.72 14.28 6.58
CA LYS A 409 -10.88 13.61 7.21
C LYS A 409 -12.19 14.37 7.02
N LYS A 410 -12.14 15.70 7.03
CA LYS A 410 -13.34 16.55 6.86
C LYS A 410 -13.94 16.49 5.47
N THR A 411 -13.12 16.41 4.43
CA THR A 411 -13.59 16.37 3.03
C THR A 411 -13.61 14.97 2.45
N ARG A 412 -13.08 13.97 3.16
CA ARG A 412 -12.88 12.59 2.69
C ARG A 412 -12.03 12.54 1.42
N GLU A 413 -11.04 13.43 1.32
CA GLU A 413 -10.10 13.49 0.21
C GLU A 413 -8.76 12.86 0.58
N VAL A 414 -8.12 12.23 -0.41
CA VAL A 414 -6.70 11.84 -0.32
C VAL A 414 -5.92 12.62 -1.37
N VAL A 415 -4.83 13.26 -0.96
CA VAL A 415 -3.91 13.96 -1.86
C VAL A 415 -2.59 13.22 -1.91
N PHE A 416 -2.20 12.76 -3.10
CA PHE A 416 -0.88 12.21 -3.35
C PHE A 416 0.06 13.30 -3.83
N GLU A 417 1.26 13.35 -3.26
CA GLU A 417 2.37 14.22 -3.66
C GLU A 417 3.59 13.36 -4.00
N CYS A 418 4.38 13.78 -4.98
CA CYS A 418 5.59 13.05 -5.37
C CYS A 418 6.75 14.03 -5.57
N TRP A 419 7.76 13.92 -4.70
CA TRP A 419 8.82 14.91 -4.57
C TRP A 419 10.16 14.34 -5.07
N PRO A 420 10.83 14.99 -6.03
CA PRO A 420 12.21 14.65 -6.39
C PRO A 420 13.15 14.76 -5.19
N ARG A 421 14.15 13.89 -5.08
CA ARG A 421 15.11 13.85 -3.97
C ARG A 421 15.76 15.20 -3.68
N PHE A 422 16.12 15.95 -4.71
CA PHE A 422 16.81 17.24 -4.62
C PHE A 422 15.88 18.46 -4.67
N SER A 423 14.57 18.26 -4.56
CA SER A 423 13.60 19.37 -4.48
C SER A 423 13.66 20.08 -3.13
N ASP A 424 13.11 21.29 -3.05
CA ASP A 424 12.78 21.94 -1.78
C ASP A 424 11.27 22.07 -1.64
N VAL A 425 10.70 21.37 -0.67
CA VAL A 425 9.24 21.34 -0.44
C VAL A 425 8.64 22.72 -0.15
N ARG A 426 9.47 23.70 0.25
CA ARG A 426 9.06 25.08 0.49
C ARG A 426 8.69 25.83 -0.79
N ASP A 427 9.13 25.34 -1.95
CA ASP A 427 8.77 25.90 -3.24
C ASP A 427 7.33 25.52 -3.66
N GLY A 428 6.63 24.70 -2.88
CA GLY A 428 5.25 24.30 -3.09
C GLY A 428 5.08 23.33 -4.26
N ASN A 429 3.85 23.23 -4.78
CA ASN A 429 3.47 22.18 -5.74
C ASN A 429 4.32 22.15 -7.02
N LYS A 430 4.88 23.30 -7.46
CA LYS A 430 5.72 23.37 -8.66
C LYS A 430 7.04 22.59 -8.55
N ALA A 431 7.46 22.24 -7.34
CA ALA A 431 8.70 21.49 -7.10
C ALA A 431 8.49 19.96 -7.08
N GLN A 432 7.23 19.49 -7.17
CA GLN A 432 6.90 18.08 -7.36
C GLN A 432 7.19 17.62 -8.79
N PHE A 433 7.15 16.31 -9.02
CA PHE A 433 7.16 15.78 -10.39
C PHE A 433 5.90 16.26 -11.16
N PRO A 434 5.99 16.47 -12.49
CA PRO A 434 4.83 16.83 -13.31
C PRO A 434 3.69 15.82 -13.15
N GLY A 435 2.46 16.32 -13.05
CA GLY A 435 1.25 15.51 -12.82
C GLY A 435 0.83 15.39 -11.35
N TRP A 436 1.68 15.83 -10.40
CA TRP A 436 1.33 15.93 -8.99
C TRP A 436 1.16 17.40 -8.55
N PRO A 437 0.40 17.67 -7.46
CA PRO A 437 -0.33 16.69 -6.63
C PRO A 437 -1.59 16.13 -7.31
N VAL A 438 -1.95 14.89 -6.96
CA VAL A 438 -3.18 14.22 -7.40
C VAL A 438 -4.17 14.18 -6.24
N THR A 439 -5.36 14.74 -6.40
CA THR A 439 -6.42 14.72 -5.38
C THR A 439 -7.54 13.78 -5.80
N ILE A 440 -7.95 12.89 -4.90
CA ILE A 440 -9.07 11.97 -5.12
C ILE A 440 -10.07 12.03 -3.96
N GLN A 441 -11.34 11.76 -4.26
CA GLN A 441 -12.38 11.52 -3.26
C GLN A 441 -12.31 10.07 -2.79
N GLN A 442 -12.46 9.81 -1.50
CA GLN A 442 -12.49 8.45 -0.94
C GLN A 442 -13.50 7.56 -1.67
N GLU A 443 -14.70 8.08 -1.95
CA GLU A 443 -15.73 7.31 -2.67
C GLU A 443 -15.29 6.88 -4.06
N ALA A 444 -14.37 7.61 -4.69
CA ALA A 444 -13.88 7.26 -6.01
C ALA A 444 -13.11 5.92 -5.99
N ASN A 445 -12.66 5.40 -4.84
CA ASN A 445 -12.06 4.07 -4.71
C ASN A 445 -13.03 2.92 -5.01
N ASP A 446 -14.34 3.17 -5.04
CA ASP A 446 -15.31 2.32 -5.71
C ASP A 446 -15.84 3.05 -6.95
N GLY A 447 -15.17 2.83 -8.09
CA GLY A 447 -15.47 3.53 -9.34
C GLY A 447 -16.61 2.90 -10.14
N ARG A 448 -17.28 1.87 -9.61
CA ARG A 448 -18.45 1.29 -10.25
C ARG A 448 -19.54 2.36 -10.43
N LYS A 449 -20.21 2.33 -11.59
CA LYS A 449 -21.34 3.25 -11.84
C LYS A 449 -22.57 2.72 -11.12
N ALA A 450 -23.07 3.49 -10.15
CA ALA A 450 -24.34 3.19 -9.49
C ALA A 450 -25.48 3.13 -10.52
N ILE A 451 -26.30 2.08 -10.45
CA ILE A 451 -27.51 1.98 -11.29
C ILE A 451 -28.76 2.45 -10.55
N ALA A 452 -28.70 2.45 -9.21
CA ALA A 452 -29.74 2.89 -8.29
C ALA A 452 -29.11 3.30 -6.95
N TYR A 453 -29.94 3.80 -6.04
CA TYR A 453 -29.55 4.18 -4.68
C TYR A 453 -30.53 3.58 -3.68
N LEU A 454 -30.07 3.21 -2.49
CA LEU A 454 -30.98 2.95 -1.37
C LEU A 454 -31.51 4.28 -0.80
N PRO A 455 -32.55 4.26 0.05
CA PRO A 455 -33.00 5.47 0.76
C PRO A 455 -31.85 6.21 1.45
N GLU A 456 -31.99 7.52 1.61
CA GLU A 456 -31.07 8.27 2.46
C GLU A 456 -31.30 7.86 3.93
N TYR A 457 -30.23 7.56 4.65
CA TYR A 457 -30.25 7.29 6.08
C TYR A 457 -29.64 8.47 6.83
N ARG A 458 -30.35 9.00 7.83
CA ARG A 458 -29.88 10.08 8.70
C ARG A 458 -29.84 9.59 10.14
N PHE A 459 -28.71 9.77 10.81
CA PHE A 459 -28.50 9.28 12.16
C PHE A 459 -28.97 10.33 13.17
N ARG A 460 -29.85 9.95 14.11
CA ARG A 460 -30.49 10.88 15.06
C ARG A 460 -29.51 11.63 15.96
N ASP A 461 -28.36 11.03 16.24
CA ASP A 461 -27.30 11.64 17.06
C ASP A 461 -26.43 12.63 16.27
N GLY A 462 -26.65 12.76 14.96
CA GLY A 462 -25.88 13.61 14.05
C GLY A 462 -24.43 13.15 13.84
N ARG A 463 -24.07 11.93 14.28
CA ARG A 463 -22.71 11.40 14.18
C ARG A 463 -22.56 10.48 12.98
N ASP A 464 -21.32 10.27 12.57
CA ASP A 464 -21.00 9.28 11.54
C ASP A 464 -21.05 7.85 12.15
N HIS A 465 -21.64 6.92 11.41
CA HIS A 465 -21.88 5.52 11.74
C HIS A 465 -21.39 4.61 10.61
N VAL A 466 -21.09 3.36 10.93
CA VAL A 466 -20.71 2.34 9.94
C VAL A 466 -21.95 1.82 9.25
N VAL A 467 -21.87 1.66 7.93
CA VAL A 467 -22.97 1.23 7.06
C VAL A 467 -22.44 0.13 6.14
N GLN A 468 -22.99 -1.07 6.26
CA GLN A 468 -22.70 -2.20 5.40
C GLN A 468 -23.88 -2.45 4.46
N VAL A 469 -23.57 -2.64 3.17
CA VAL A 469 -24.57 -2.92 2.13
C VAL A 469 -24.34 -4.32 1.59
N ILE A 470 -25.38 -5.16 1.65
CA ILE A 470 -25.34 -6.57 1.23
C ILE A 470 -26.40 -6.77 0.14
N GLU A 471 -26.03 -7.39 -0.97
CA GLU A 471 -26.98 -7.85 -1.98
C GLU A 471 -27.62 -9.17 -1.54
N GLU A 472 -28.95 -9.22 -1.38
CA GLU A 472 -29.61 -10.39 -0.78
C GLU A 472 -29.62 -11.62 -1.68
N THR A 473 -29.58 -11.45 -3.00
CA THR A 473 -29.61 -12.56 -3.95
C THR A 473 -28.31 -13.36 -3.98
N THR A 474 -27.19 -12.71 -3.70
CA THR A 474 -25.84 -13.30 -3.71
C THR A 474 -25.30 -13.51 -2.30
N GLY A 475 -25.80 -12.76 -1.32
CA GLY A 475 -25.21 -12.68 0.02
C GLY A 475 -23.91 -11.86 0.04
N GLU A 476 -23.55 -11.21 -1.06
CA GLU A 476 -22.29 -10.47 -1.16
C GLU A 476 -22.35 -9.16 -0.38
N VAL A 477 -21.38 -8.94 0.51
CA VAL A 477 -21.07 -7.61 1.05
C VAL A 477 -20.51 -6.74 -0.09
N ILE A 478 -21.31 -5.78 -0.55
CA ILE A 478 -20.99 -4.90 -1.68
C ILE A 478 -19.93 -3.85 -1.29
N TYR A 479 -20.07 -3.29 -0.09
CA TYR A 479 -19.06 -2.48 0.62
C TYR A 479 -19.51 -2.23 2.06
N THR A 480 -18.56 -1.80 2.89
CA THR A 480 -18.80 -1.21 4.21
C THR A 480 -18.09 0.13 4.28
N THR A 481 -18.77 1.17 4.76
CA THR A 481 -18.18 2.51 4.88
C THR A 481 -18.69 3.22 6.13
N ARG A 482 -17.87 4.10 6.71
CA ARG A 482 -18.37 5.11 7.64
C ARG A 482 -19.13 6.20 6.88
N SER A 483 -20.30 6.58 7.38
CA SER A 483 -21.11 7.68 6.85
C SER A 483 -20.39 9.02 7.02
N HIS A 484 -20.96 10.09 6.47
CA HIS A 484 -20.33 11.40 6.54
C HIS A 484 -21.34 12.51 6.79
N LYS A 485 -21.05 13.39 7.76
CA LYS A 485 -21.94 14.46 8.23
C LYS A 485 -23.28 13.93 8.76
N GLY A 486 -23.26 12.76 9.41
CA GLY A 486 -24.46 12.18 10.01
C GLY A 486 -25.47 11.62 9.02
N SER A 487 -25.10 11.41 7.75
CA SER A 487 -25.97 10.74 6.79
C SER A 487 -25.22 9.95 5.72
N ILE A 488 -25.94 9.07 5.03
CA ILE A 488 -25.46 8.37 3.84
C ILE A 488 -26.62 8.10 2.88
N ARG A 489 -26.35 8.12 1.58
CA ARG A 489 -27.24 7.56 0.56
C ARG A 489 -26.49 6.45 -0.19
N PRO A 490 -26.69 5.17 0.20
CA PRO A 490 -25.91 4.09 -0.38
C PRO A 490 -26.13 3.93 -1.88
N LYS A 491 -25.02 3.89 -2.64
CA LYS A 491 -24.97 3.49 -4.04
C LYS A 491 -25.14 1.97 -4.15
N VAL A 492 -25.90 1.50 -5.13
CA VAL A 492 -26.02 0.07 -5.44
C VAL A 492 -25.86 -0.21 -6.92
N PHE A 493 -25.49 -1.45 -7.23
CA PHE A 493 -25.04 -1.88 -8.57
C PHE A 493 -25.96 -2.96 -9.18
N SER A 494 -27.07 -3.25 -8.52
CA SER A 494 -28.15 -4.12 -8.99
C SER A 494 -29.51 -3.56 -8.59
N ASN A 495 -30.58 -4.05 -9.24
CA ASN A 495 -31.97 -3.70 -8.93
C ASN A 495 -32.62 -4.72 -7.96
N THR A 496 -31.83 -5.63 -7.41
CA THR A 496 -32.30 -6.64 -6.46
C THR A 496 -32.47 -6.00 -5.07
N LYS A 497 -33.04 -6.75 -4.14
CA LYS A 497 -33.20 -6.28 -2.77
C LYS A 497 -31.88 -6.35 -2.01
N HIS A 498 -31.72 -5.44 -1.06
CA HIS A 498 -30.52 -5.30 -0.27
C HIS A 498 -30.83 -5.41 1.23
N THR A 499 -29.87 -5.91 1.98
CA THR A 499 -29.80 -5.76 3.42
C THR A 499 -28.82 -4.63 3.74
N VAL A 500 -29.21 -3.72 4.64
CA VAL A 500 -28.36 -2.64 5.14
C VAL A 500 -28.18 -2.82 6.64
N ARG A 501 -26.93 -2.85 7.09
CA ARG A 501 -26.59 -2.92 8.51
C ARG A 501 -25.88 -1.67 8.98
N PHE A 502 -26.11 -1.31 10.24
CA PHE A 502 -25.58 -0.10 10.86
C PHE A 502 -24.96 -0.40 12.23
N GLY A 503 -24.01 0.42 12.64
CA GLY A 503 -23.54 0.49 14.03
C GLY A 503 -22.41 1.49 14.20
N ARG A 504 -21.93 1.65 15.44
CA ARG A 504 -20.97 2.72 15.76
C ARG A 504 -19.59 2.50 15.14
N ASN A 505 -19.09 1.27 15.25
CA ASN A 505 -17.75 0.86 14.86
C ASN A 505 -17.76 -0.37 13.94
N LEU A 506 -18.78 -1.20 14.08
CA LEU A 506 -19.07 -2.37 13.28
C LEU A 506 -20.52 -2.24 12.76
N PRO A 507 -20.90 -2.97 11.69
CA PRO A 507 -22.26 -3.00 11.18
C PRO A 507 -23.14 -4.01 11.95
N ASP A 508 -23.25 -3.88 13.28
CA ASP A 508 -23.76 -4.92 14.18
C ASP A 508 -24.95 -4.49 15.08
N GLU A 509 -25.43 -3.26 14.99
CA GLU A 509 -26.49 -2.74 15.87
C GLU A 509 -27.89 -2.84 15.24
N ILE A 510 -28.05 -2.38 14.00
CA ILE A 510 -29.36 -2.31 13.32
C ILE A 510 -29.26 -3.02 11.97
N THR A 511 -30.27 -3.82 11.63
CA THR A 511 -30.38 -4.49 10.33
C THR A 511 -31.72 -4.19 9.67
N LEU A 512 -31.68 -3.68 8.45
CA LEU A 512 -32.84 -3.50 7.58
C LEU A 512 -32.73 -4.47 6.40
N THR A 513 -33.74 -5.32 6.21
CA THR A 513 -33.80 -6.28 5.11
C THR A 513 -34.81 -5.86 4.07
N GLN A 514 -34.78 -6.51 2.90
CA GLN A 514 -35.72 -6.31 1.80
C GLN A 514 -35.75 -4.86 1.29
N VAL A 515 -34.66 -4.11 1.45
CA VAL A 515 -34.58 -2.70 1.03
C VAL A 515 -34.52 -2.63 -0.48
N GLN A 516 -35.47 -1.88 -1.06
CA GLN A 516 -35.59 -1.74 -2.51
C GLN A 516 -34.73 -0.58 -3.03
N PRO A 517 -33.96 -0.80 -4.11
CA PRO A 517 -33.28 0.28 -4.81
C PRO A 517 -34.27 1.31 -5.40
N LEU A 518 -33.91 2.57 -5.29
CA LEU A 518 -34.62 3.72 -5.84
C LEU A 518 -33.90 4.25 -7.10
N PRO A 519 -34.64 4.73 -8.12
CA PRO A 519 -34.04 5.30 -9.32
C PRO A 519 -33.14 6.51 -9.01
N ILE A 520 -32.04 6.65 -9.77
CA ILE A 520 -31.05 7.75 -9.65
C ILE A 520 -31.72 9.13 -9.74
N LYS A 521 -32.71 9.28 -10.63
CA LYS A 521 -33.42 10.55 -10.91
C LYS A 521 -34.63 10.82 -10.01
N SER A 522 -34.85 10.04 -8.95
CA SER A 522 -35.94 10.36 -8.04
C SER A 522 -35.69 11.75 -7.45
N SER A 523 -36.51 12.72 -7.87
CA SER A 523 -36.74 13.98 -7.17
C SER A 523 -37.39 13.62 -5.84
N LEU A 524 -36.59 13.09 -4.93
CA LEU A 524 -37.02 12.90 -3.56
C LEU A 524 -37.17 14.34 -3.03
N ASN A 525 -38.41 14.77 -2.82
CA ASN A 525 -38.69 15.88 -1.93
C ASN A 525 -37.83 15.67 -0.66
N ASP A 526 -37.32 16.75 -0.05
CA ASP A 526 -36.39 16.73 1.10
C ASP A 526 -36.84 15.91 2.34
N ASN A 527 -38.03 15.28 2.27
CA ASN A 527 -38.69 14.47 3.28
C ASN A 527 -38.57 12.93 3.08
N HIS A 528 -37.82 12.42 2.09
CA HIS A 528 -37.72 10.96 1.86
C HIS A 528 -36.40 10.38 2.38
N PHE A 529 -36.20 10.45 3.70
CA PHE A 529 -35.10 9.82 4.42
C PHE A 529 -35.64 8.86 5.49
N ILE A 530 -34.82 7.90 5.90
CA ILE A 530 -35.08 7.01 7.03
C ILE A 530 -34.19 7.48 8.17
N GLU A 531 -34.81 7.79 9.31
CA GLU A 531 -34.05 8.02 10.55
C GLU A 531 -33.57 6.70 11.13
N ILE A 532 -32.29 6.66 11.47
CA ILE A 532 -31.64 5.57 12.20
C ILE A 532 -31.35 6.04 13.63
#